data_AF-A0A2X4UM23-F1
#
_entry.id   AF-A0A2X4UM23-F1
#
_cell.length_a   1.000
_cell.length_b   1.000
_cell.length_c   1.000
_cell.angle_alpha   90.00
_cell.angle_beta   90.00
_cell.angle_gamma   90.00
#
_symmetry.space_group_name_H-M   'P 1'
#
loop_
_entity.id
_entity.type
_entity.pdbx_description
1 polymer ?
#
loop_
_entity_poly.entity_id
_entity_poly.type
_entity_poly.pdbx_seq_one_letter_code
_entity_poly.pdbx_strand_id
1 'polypeptide(L)'
;MTETSVPLHRKAGIDVVRFGNSLHDADSYFLIRAFDSVEHLENAQDEFYKSDAWRAGPRAAIIERIEQSIKSVLTISNAALDAMRV
;
A
#
# COMPACT_ATOMS: atom_id res chain seq x y z
N MET A 1 11.74 1.94 -3.05
CA MET A 1 10.34 1.56 -2.73
C MET A 1 9.41 1.77 -3.92
N THR A 2 9.43 2.94 -4.56
CA THR A 2 8.62 3.26 -5.74
C THR A 2 8.81 2.32 -6.93
N GLU A 3 10.05 1.99 -7.30
CA GLU A 3 10.33 1.17 -8.50
C GLU A 3 10.03 -0.33 -8.35
N THR A 4 9.76 -0.81 -7.13
CA THR A 4 9.63 -2.25 -6.87
C THR A 4 8.33 -2.59 -6.16
N SER A 5 8.06 -1.95 -5.02
CA SER A 5 6.90 -2.30 -4.20
C SER A 5 5.59 -1.89 -4.87
N VAL A 6 5.50 -0.66 -5.39
CA VAL A 6 4.28 -0.15 -6.04
C VAL A 6 3.93 -0.94 -7.31
N PRO A 7 4.87 -1.18 -8.26
CA PRO A 7 4.61 -2.05 -9.40
C PRO A 7 4.16 -3.45 -8.99
N LEU A 8 4.72 -4.00 -7.91
CA LEU A 8 4.34 -5.33 -7.43
C LEU A 8 2.90 -5.36 -6.91
N HIS A 9 2.46 -4.36 -6.15
CA HIS A 9 1.06 -4.23 -5.72
C HIS A 9 0.12 -4.15 -6.92
N ARG A 10 0.45 -3.32 -7.92
CA ARG A 10 -0.34 -3.18 -9.14
C ARG A 10 -0.42 -4.48 -9.95
N LYS A 11 0.69 -5.23 -10.05
CA LYS A 11 0.71 -6.55 -10.69
C LYS A 11 -0.17 -7.58 -9.98
N ALA A 12 -0.33 -7.46 -8.66
CA ALA A 12 -1.24 -8.28 -7.88
C ALA A 12 -2.70 -7.78 -7.91
N GLY A 13 -3.04 -6.84 -8.79
CA GLY A 13 -4.40 -6.31 -8.93
C GLY A 13 -4.82 -5.32 -7.85
N ILE A 14 -3.92 -4.92 -6.95
CA ILE A 14 -4.23 -3.95 -5.90
C ILE A 14 -4.21 -2.53 -6.49
N ASP A 15 -5.30 -1.81 -6.28
CA ASP A 15 -5.40 -0.40 -6.66
C ASP A 15 -4.57 0.48 -5.72
N VAL A 16 -3.43 0.97 -6.23
CA VAL A 16 -2.57 1.93 -5.55
C VAL A 16 -3.00 3.34 -5.92
N VAL A 17 -3.65 4.03 -4.98
CA VAL A 17 -4.24 5.37 -5.14
C VAL A 17 -3.15 6.43 -5.11
N ARG A 18 -2.32 6.43 -4.06
CA ARG A 18 -1.26 7.42 -3.86
C ARG A 18 -0.20 6.88 -2.90
N PHE A 19 1.02 7.34 -3.05
CA PHE A 19 2.13 7.02 -2.14
C PHE A 19 3.15 8.16 -2.15
N GLY A 20 3.98 8.25 -1.11
CA GLY A 20 5.03 9.26 -1.04
C GLY A 20 5.50 9.54 0.38
N ASN A 21 6.24 10.61 0.56
CA ASN A 21 6.63 11.12 1.87
C ASN A 21 5.46 11.87 2.53
N SER A 22 5.33 11.69 3.83
CA SER A 22 4.43 12.46 4.67
C SER A 22 4.89 13.91 4.74
N LEU A 23 3.94 14.85 4.83
CA LEU A 23 4.28 16.28 4.89
C LEU A 23 4.87 16.71 6.25
N HIS A 24 4.55 15.98 7.32
CA HIS A 24 4.95 16.37 8.68
C HIS A 24 6.35 15.89 9.05
N ASP A 25 6.92 14.94 8.32
CA ASP A 25 8.22 14.34 8.59
C ASP A 25 8.82 13.73 7.32
N ALA A 26 10.09 14.05 7.06
CA ALA A 26 10.80 13.66 5.85
C ALA A 26 11.11 12.15 5.81
N ASP A 27 11.24 11.49 6.96
CA ASP A 27 11.47 10.05 7.06
C ASP A 27 10.18 9.25 7.33
N SER A 28 9.04 9.91 7.22
CA SER A 28 7.73 9.27 7.27
C SER A 28 7.17 9.10 5.85
N TYR A 29 6.59 7.94 5.59
CA TYR A 29 6.07 7.59 4.26
C TYR A 29 4.64 7.07 4.37
N PHE A 30 3.87 7.21 3.28
CA PHE A 30 2.51 6.71 3.21
C PHE A 30 2.27 5.91 1.92
N LEU A 31 1.33 4.97 2.00
CA LEU A 31 0.78 4.19 0.89
C LEU A 31 -0.73 4.08 1.07
N ILE A 32 -1.47 4.59 0.10
CA ILE A 32 -2.94 4.57 0.06
C ILE A 32 -3.36 3.58 -1.03
N ARG A 33 -4.24 2.67 -0.65
CA ARG A 33 -4.79 1.62 -1.51
C ARG A 33 -6.31 1.61 -1.38
N ALA A 34 -7.00 1.32 -2.47
CA ALA A 34 -8.45 1.21 -2.48
C ALA A 34 -8.87 -0.26 -2.57
N PHE A 35 -9.98 -0.57 -1.90
CA PHE A 35 -10.63 -1.88 -1.91
C PHE A 35 -12.13 -1.66 -1.83
N ASP A 36 -12.91 -2.50 -2.51
CA ASP A 36 -14.37 -2.35 -2.59
C ASP A 36 -15.07 -2.69 -1.27
N SER A 37 -14.44 -3.51 -0.43
CA SER A 37 -14.96 -3.95 0.86
C SER A 37 -13.82 -4.36 1.81
N VAL A 38 -14.17 -4.57 3.08
CA VAL A 38 -13.23 -5.13 4.07
C VAL A 38 -12.82 -6.56 3.70
N GLU A 39 -13.74 -7.36 3.16
CA GLU A 39 -13.43 -8.72 2.68
C GLU A 39 -12.45 -8.68 1.49
N HIS A 40 -12.64 -7.77 0.53
CA HIS A 40 -11.68 -7.59 -0.57
C HIS A 40 -10.30 -7.16 -0.04
N LEU A 41 -10.26 -6.23 0.92
CA LEU A 41 -9.02 -5.82 1.61
C LEU A 41 -8.28 -7.01 2.23
N GLU A 42 -8.99 -7.85 2.99
CA GLU A 42 -8.40 -8.99 3.70
C GLU A 42 -7.85 -10.03 2.72
N ASN A 43 -8.66 -10.45 1.74
CA ASN A 43 -8.25 -11.45 0.75
C ASN A 43 -7.06 -10.97 -0.09
N ALA A 44 -7.12 -9.73 -0.60
CA ALA A 44 -6.04 -9.17 -1.43
C ALA A 44 -4.73 -9.02 -0.64
N GLN A 45 -4.79 -8.61 0.64
CA GLN A 45 -3.58 -8.51 1.47
C GLN A 45 -3.01 -9.88 1.84
N ASP A 46 -3.88 -10.84 2.18
CA ASP A 46 -3.45 -12.20 2.52
C ASP A 46 -2.72 -12.85 1.34
N GLU A 47 -3.30 -12.80 0.15
CA GLU A 47 -2.68 -13.31 -1.08
C GLU A 47 -1.36 -12.59 -1.39
N PHE A 48 -1.37 -11.25 -1.36
CA PHE A 48 -0.19 -10.45 -1.69
C PHE A 48 0.98 -10.72 -0.75
N TYR A 49 0.77 -10.66 0.57
CA TYR A 49 1.84 -10.81 1.55
C TYR A 49 2.31 -12.26 1.70
N LYS A 50 1.49 -13.24 1.29
CA LYS A 50 1.90 -14.64 1.13
C LYS A 50 2.54 -14.93 -0.22
N SER A 51 2.52 -14.04 -1.21
CA SER A 51 3.18 -14.32 -2.49
C SER A 51 4.70 -14.43 -2.37
N ASP A 52 5.30 -15.33 -3.17
CA ASP A 52 6.77 -15.43 -3.27
C ASP A 52 7.39 -14.14 -3.82
N ALA A 53 6.69 -13.49 -4.75
CA ALA A 53 7.13 -12.21 -5.32
C ALA A 53 7.26 -11.11 -4.25
N TRP A 54 6.42 -11.11 -3.20
CA TRP A 54 6.62 -10.24 -2.04
C TRP A 54 7.73 -10.77 -1.12
N ARG A 55 7.63 -12.04 -0.69
CA ARG A 55 8.53 -12.62 0.33
C ARG A 55 9.99 -12.63 -0.09
N ALA A 56 10.28 -13.03 -1.32
CA ALA A 56 11.61 -13.07 -1.91
C ALA A 56 11.99 -11.76 -2.64
N GLY A 57 11.04 -10.84 -2.80
CA GLY A 57 11.25 -9.55 -3.42
C GLY A 57 11.58 -8.45 -2.39
N PRO A 58 10.88 -7.31 -2.39
CA PRO A 58 11.30 -6.13 -1.65
C PRO A 58 11.05 -6.21 -0.13
N ARG A 59 10.42 -7.28 0.37
CA ARG A 59 9.96 -7.38 1.77
C ARG A 59 11.05 -7.08 2.79
N ALA A 60 12.18 -7.78 2.71
CA ALA A 60 13.25 -7.66 3.72
C ALA A 60 13.79 -6.22 3.79
N ALA A 61 14.18 -5.68 2.64
CA ALA A 61 14.72 -4.33 2.55
C ALA A 61 13.73 -3.24 3.01
N ILE A 62 12.42 -3.45 2.85
CA ILE A 62 11.40 -2.52 3.35
C ILE A 62 11.26 -2.65 4.86
N ILE A 63 11.04 -3.87 5.38
CA ILE A 63 10.78 -4.10 6.81
C ILE A 63 11.97 -3.65 7.66
N GLU A 64 13.21 -3.88 7.20
CA GLU A 64 14.43 -3.46 7.89
C GLU A 64 14.56 -1.94 8.07
N ARG A 65 13.80 -1.14 7.31
CA ARG A 65 13.81 0.33 7.37
C ARG A 65 12.62 0.91 8.15
N ILE A 66 11.69 0.07 8.59
CA ILE A 66 10.49 0.52 9.30
C ILE A 66 10.74 0.39 10.80
N GLU A 67 10.88 1.52 11.48
CA GLU A 67 10.86 1.57 12.95
C GLU A 67 9.43 1.45 13.48
N GLN A 68 8.48 2.17 12.88
CA GLN A 68 7.07 2.19 13.26
C GLN A 68 6.17 2.18 12.03
N SER A 69 5.03 1.50 12.12
CA SER A 69 4.03 1.43 11.05
C SER A 69 2.62 1.50 11.62
N ILE A 70 1.78 2.36 11.03
CA ILE A 70 0.38 2.54 11.40
C ILE A 70 -0.49 2.20 10.20
N LYS A 71 -1.60 1.48 10.44
CA LYS A 71 -2.62 1.18 9.44
C LYS A 71 -3.97 1.75 9.89
N SER A 72 -4.62 2.48 8.99
CA SER A 72 -6.00 2.96 9.18
C SER A 72 -6.85 2.53 7.99
N VAL A 73 -8.12 2.23 8.26
CA VAL A 73 -9.12 1.86 7.23
C VAL A 73 -10.27 2.86 7.35
N LEU A 74 -10.65 3.45 6.22
CA LEU A 74 -11.64 4.52 6.16
C LEU A 74 -12.64 4.21 5.04
N THR A 75 -13.92 4.40 5.31
CA THR A 75 -14.96 4.41 4.27
C THR A 75 -15.08 5.84 3.73
N ILE A 76 -14.83 6.01 2.43
CA ILE A 76 -14.96 7.30 1.74
C ILE A 76 -15.76 7.11 0.45
N SER A 77 -16.29 8.20 -0.12
CA SER A 77 -16.97 8.15 -1.41
C SER A 77 -15.98 7.99 -2.57
N ASN A 78 -16.45 7.43 -3.70
CA ASN A 78 -15.62 7.32 -4.92
C ASN A 78 -15.12 8.69 -5.39
N ALA A 79 -15.94 9.74 -5.29
CA ALA A 79 -15.52 11.09 -5.64
C ALA A 79 -14.35 11.59 -4.78
N ALA A 80 -14.36 11.32 -3.47
CA ALA A 80 -13.24 11.66 -2.60
C ALA A 80 -12.00 10.81 -2.89
N LEU A 81 -12.18 9.52 -3.18
CA LEU A 81 -11.10 8.61 -3.56
C LEU A 81 -10.41 9.08 -4.85
N ASP A 82 -11.18 9.45 -5.87
CA ASP A 82 -10.65 9.89 -7.16
C ASP A 82 -9.92 11.24 -7.05
N ALA A 83 -10.41 12.14 -6.20
CA ALA A 83 -9.72 13.39 -5.90
C ALA A 83 -8.34 13.19 -5.24
N MET A 84 -8.08 12.03 -4.65
CA MET A 84 -6.77 11.70 -4.06
C MET A 84 -5.75 11.17 -5.08
N ARG A 85 -6.15 10.87 -6.33
CA ARG A 85 -5.28 10.34 -7.39
C ARG A 85 -4.52 11.44 -8.13
N VAL A 86 -4.00 12.43 -7.39
CA VAL A 86 -3.20 13.57 -7.89
C VAL A 86 -1.72 13.26 -7.99
#